data_AF-A0A519LPK5-F1
#
_entry.id   AF-A0A519LPK5-F1
#
_cell.length_a   1.000
_cell.length_b   1.000
_cell.length_c   1.000
_cell.angle_alpha   90.00
_cell.angle_beta   90.00
_cell.angle_gamma   90.00
#
_symmetry.space_group_name_H-M   'P 1'
#
loop_
_entity.id
_entity.type
_entity.pdbx_description
1 polymer ?
#
loop_
_entity_poly.entity_id
_entity_poly.type
_entity_poly.pdbx_seq_one_letter_code
_entity_poly.pdbx_strand_id
1 'polypeptide(L)'
;MKRTIIITTIFCVILFGLVVFKSRDNQYQVYIPHVFNGDKIVGVPDMLTKRHKQNAITVLRYYNEDWKLEKGKLLVSKKIDRELLLNYTKKANDSIWLLQHKPGN
;
A
#
# COMPACT_ATOMS: atom_id res chain seq x y z
N MET A 1 -29.29 -21.15 30.72
CA MET A 1 -27.96 -21.72 30.39
C MET A 1 -27.69 -21.81 28.89
N LYS A 2 -28.37 -22.65 28.10
CA LYS A 2 -28.08 -22.80 26.64
C LYS A 2 -28.25 -21.50 25.83
N ARG A 3 -29.29 -20.70 26.11
CA ARG A 3 -29.52 -19.40 25.43
C ARG A 3 -28.45 -18.36 25.74
N THR A 4 -27.96 -18.30 26.98
CA THR A 4 -26.90 -17.38 27.41
C THR A 4 -25.58 -17.69 26.70
N ILE A 5 -25.22 -18.98 26.59
CA ILE A 5 -24.00 -19.44 25.88
C ILE A 5 -24.05 -19.03 24.40
N ILE A 6 -25.18 -19.25 23.72
CA ILE A 6 -25.35 -18.88 22.30
C ILE A 6 -25.16 -17.38 22.10
N ILE A 7 -25.76 -16.54 22.95
CA ILE A 7 -25.62 -15.08 22.87
C ILE A 7 -24.16 -14.66 23.07
N THR A 8 -23.48 -15.24 24.07
CA THR A 8 -22.06 -14.96 24.31
C THR A 8 -21.19 -15.36 23.11
N THR A 9 -21.42 -16.52 22.52
CA THR A 9 -20.65 -16.98 21.34
C THR A 9 -20.86 -16.05 20.14
N ILE A 10 -22.11 -15.66 19.84
CA ILE A 10 -22.42 -14.72 18.75
C ILE A 10 -21.72 -13.39 18.98
N PHE A 11 -21.79 -12.87 20.21
CA PHE A 11 -21.13 -11.63 20.58
C PHE A 11 -19.60 -11.68 20.40
N CYS A 12 -18.96 -12.79 20.80
CA CYS A 12 -17.53 -13.01 20.59
C CYS A 12 -17.14 -13.04 19.11
N VAL A 13 -17.94 -13.69 18.25
CA VAL A 13 -17.70 -13.73 16.80
C VAL A 13 -17.83 -12.34 16.18
N ILE A 14 -18.83 -11.55 16.58
CA ILE A 14 -19.01 -10.16 16.12
C ILE A 14 -17.82 -9.30 16.55
N LEU A 15 -17.41 -9.39 17.83
CA LEU A 15 -16.24 -8.66 18.32
C LEU A 15 -14.96 -9.04 17.57
N PHE A 16 -14.74 -10.33 17.34
CA PHE A 16 -13.58 -10.81 16.59
C PHE A 16 -13.58 -10.28 15.15
N GLY A 17 -14.75 -10.31 14.48
CA GLY A 17 -14.93 -9.73 13.16
C GLY A 17 -14.61 -8.22 13.10
N LEU A 18 -15.06 -7.45 14.09
CA LEU A 18 -14.77 -6.01 14.19
C LEU A 18 -13.28 -5.71 14.42
N VAL A 19 -12.59 -6.52 15.23
CA VAL A 19 -11.14 -6.39 15.47
C VAL A 19 -10.34 -6.68 14.20
N VAL A 20 -10.68 -7.77 13.49
CA VAL A 20 -10.04 -8.12 12.21
C VAL A 20 -10.30 -7.02 11.17
N PHE A 21 -11.52 -6.49 11.10
CA PHE A 21 -11.88 -5.43 10.15
C PHE A 21 -11.12 -4.13 10.43
N LYS A 22 -11.11 -3.63 11.68
CA LYS A 22 -10.34 -2.43 12.05
C LYS A 22 -8.83 -2.58 11.82
N SER A 23 -8.31 -3.80 11.97
CA SER A 23 -6.89 -4.07 11.74
C SER A 23 -6.51 -3.85 10.27
N ARG A 24 -7.41 -4.04 9.31
CA ARG A 24 -7.14 -3.84 7.88
C ARG A 24 -6.96 -2.38 7.49
N ASP A 25 -7.72 -1.46 8.08
CA ASP A 25 -7.56 -0.02 7.78
C ASP A 25 -6.24 0.55 8.32
N ASN A 26 -5.73 -0.02 9.42
CA ASN A 26 -4.46 0.42 9.99
C ASN A 26 -3.23 -0.14 9.23
N GLN A 27 -3.42 -0.96 8.19
CA GLN A 27 -2.32 -1.60 7.44
C GLN A 27 -1.79 -0.79 6.27
N TYR A 28 -2.40 0.36 5.95
CA TYR A 28 -2.03 1.15 4.78
C TYR A 28 -1.46 2.52 5.15
N GLN A 29 -0.51 2.99 4.36
CA GLN A 29 0.06 4.33 4.40
C GLN A 29 -0.04 4.99 3.04
N VAL A 30 -0.03 6.32 3.00
CA VAL A 30 0.00 7.07 1.73
C VAL A 30 1.36 6.86 1.07
N TYR A 31 1.35 6.45 -0.20
CA TYR A 31 2.56 6.38 -0.99
C TYR A 31 3.08 7.79 -1.27
N ILE A 32 4.32 8.03 -0.88
CA ILE A 32 5.07 9.25 -1.17
C ILE A 32 6.33 8.81 -1.91
N PRO A 33 6.66 9.40 -3.07
CA PRO A 33 7.93 9.11 -3.76
C PRO A 33 9.11 9.45 -2.86
N HIS A 34 10.11 8.57 -2.77
CA HIS A 34 11.32 8.81 -1.99
C HIS A 34 12.55 8.93 -2.89
N VAL A 35 13.46 9.83 -2.53
CA VAL A 35 14.75 10.05 -3.20
C VAL A 35 15.86 10.19 -2.17
N PHE A 36 17.11 10.11 -2.63
CA PHE A 36 18.26 10.49 -1.82
C PHE A 36 18.40 12.02 -1.79
N ASN A 37 18.61 12.58 -0.60
CA ASN A 37 19.07 13.94 -0.37
C ASN A 37 20.32 13.86 0.51
N GLY A 38 21.49 13.92 -0.13
CA GLY A 38 22.75 13.48 0.48
C GLY A 38 22.64 12.02 0.93
N ASP A 39 22.97 11.75 2.18
CA ASP A 39 22.94 10.41 2.77
C ASP A 39 21.57 9.99 3.34
N LYS A 40 20.53 10.81 3.16
CA LYS A 40 19.20 10.58 3.73
C LYS A 40 18.18 10.25 2.66
N ILE A 41 17.28 9.32 2.98
CA ILE A 41 16.08 9.03 2.18
C ILE A 41 14.97 9.98 2.63
N VAL A 42 14.47 10.82 1.72
CA VAL A 42 13.42 11.80 2.00
C VAL A 42 12.23 11.61 1.06
N GLY A 43 11.03 11.81 1.58
CA GLY A 43 9.79 11.78 0.79
C GLY A 43 9.57 13.12 0.08
N VAL A 44 9.20 13.08 -1.20
CA VAL A 44 8.97 14.25 -2.05
C VAL A 44 7.56 14.12 -2.67
N PRO A 45 6.51 14.60 -1.97
CA PRO A 45 5.12 14.47 -2.42
C PRO A 45 4.86 15.05 -3.81
N ASP A 46 5.55 16.13 -4.17
CA ASP A 46 5.38 16.84 -5.45
C ASP A 46 5.80 16.00 -6.67
N MET A 47 6.63 14.96 -6.46
CA MET A 47 6.97 14.01 -7.51
C MET A 47 5.82 13.04 -7.86
N LEU A 48 4.75 13.00 -7.06
CA LEU A 48 3.59 12.12 -7.28
C LEU A 48 2.64 12.68 -8.34
N THR A 49 3.15 12.85 -9.56
CA THR A 49 2.33 13.20 -10.73
C THR A 49 1.35 12.07 -11.08
N LYS A 50 0.33 12.37 -11.90
CA LYS A 50 -0.60 11.34 -12.41
C LYS A 50 0.14 10.20 -13.12
N ARG A 51 1.15 10.54 -13.94
CA ARG A 51 2.01 9.57 -14.62
C ARG A 51 2.82 8.74 -13.64
N HIS A 52 3.48 9.38 -12.67
CA HIS A 52 4.25 8.67 -11.64
C HIS A 52 3.39 7.70 -10.84
N LYS A 53 2.16 8.11 -10.48
CA LYS A 53 1.20 7.25 -9.77
C LYS A 53 0.86 5.98 -10.56
N GLN A 54 0.64 6.09 -11.88
CA GLN A 54 0.37 4.94 -12.75
C GLN A 54 1.59 4.03 -12.88
N ASN A 55 2.79 4.61 -12.98
CA ASN A 55 4.04 3.86 -12.99
C ASN A 55 4.26 3.13 -11.66
N ALA A 56 4.02 3.79 -10.53
CA ALA A 56 4.11 3.20 -9.20
C ALA A 56 3.12 2.03 -9.04
N ILE A 57 1.89 2.17 -9.51
CA ILE A 57 0.91 1.05 -9.54
C ILE A 57 1.44 -0.14 -10.35
N THR A 58 2.12 0.13 -11.48
CA THR A 58 2.74 -0.94 -12.29
C THR A 58 3.84 -1.66 -11.51
N VAL A 59 4.70 -0.91 -10.81
CA VAL A 59 5.74 -1.48 -9.95
C VAL A 59 5.13 -2.32 -8.82
N LEU A 60 4.15 -1.78 -8.11
CA LEU A 60 3.48 -2.48 -7.00
C LEU A 60 2.81 -3.77 -7.48
N ARG A 61 2.17 -3.75 -8.65
CA ARG A 61 1.58 -4.94 -9.26
C ARG A 61 2.63 -6.00 -9.60
N TYR A 62 3.76 -5.58 -10.17
CA TYR A 62 4.86 -6.50 -10.52
C TYR A 62 5.40 -7.25 -9.30
N TYR A 63 5.57 -6.55 -8.17
CA TYR A 63 6.01 -7.16 -6.91
C TYR A 63 4.88 -7.80 -6.08
N ASN A 64 3.66 -7.84 -6.62
CA ASN A 64 2.46 -8.35 -5.93
C ASN A 64 2.25 -7.69 -4.55
N GLU A 65 2.51 -6.39 -4.47
CA GLU A 65 2.33 -5.59 -3.26
C GLU A 65 0.86 -5.18 -3.09
N ASP A 66 0.39 -5.18 -1.84
CA ASP A 66 -0.95 -4.69 -1.52
C ASP A 66 -1.02 -3.17 -1.67
N TRP A 67 -1.93 -2.70 -2.55
CA TRP A 67 -2.21 -1.29 -2.74
C TRP A 67 -3.69 -1.03 -2.98
N LYS A 68 -4.15 0.20 -2.65
CA LYS A 68 -5.51 0.66 -2.94
C LYS A 68 -5.53 2.14 -3.30
N LEU A 69 -6.56 2.56 -4.02
CA LEU A 69 -6.86 3.97 -4.26
C LEU A 69 -8.00 4.39 -3.33
N GLU A 70 -7.75 5.39 -2.48
CA GLU A 70 -8.77 5.93 -1.58
C GLU A 70 -8.71 7.46 -1.62
N LYS A 71 -9.85 8.11 -1.92
CA LYS A 71 -9.95 9.58 -2.02
C LYS A 71 -8.87 10.19 -2.93
N GLY A 72 -8.56 9.52 -4.05
CA GLY A 72 -7.54 9.95 -5.03
C GLY A 72 -6.08 9.75 -4.59
N LYS A 73 -5.83 9.25 -3.38
CA LYS A 73 -4.50 8.91 -2.87
C LYS A 73 -4.17 7.45 -3.17
N LEU A 74 -2.93 7.20 -3.55
CA LEU A 74 -2.39 5.84 -3.62
C LEU A 74 -1.96 5.45 -2.21
N LEU A 75 -2.54 4.38 -1.69
CA LEU A 75 -2.14 3.79 -0.42
C LEU A 75 -1.45 2.46 -0.68
N VAL A 76 -0.41 2.21 0.09
CA VAL A 76 0.39 0.99 0.03
C VAL A 76 0.53 0.40 1.43
N SER A 77 0.87 -0.88 1.51
CA SER A 77 1.09 -1.55 2.79
C SER A 77 2.11 -0.80 3.66
N LYS A 78 1.82 -0.67 4.97
CA LYS A 78 2.75 -0.16 5.99
C LYS A 78 3.96 -1.06 6.19
N LYS A 79 3.91 -2.30 5.69
CA LYS A 79 5.07 -3.21 5.69
C LYS A 79 6.17 -2.74 4.73
N ILE A 80 5.83 -1.89 3.75
CA ILE A 80 6.80 -1.32 2.82
C ILE A 80 7.56 -0.21 3.55
N ASP A 81 8.83 -0.45 3.81
CA ASP A 81 9.72 0.51 4.46
C ASP A 81 10.21 1.61 3.50
N ARG A 82 11.02 2.53 4.00
CA ARG A 82 11.55 3.67 3.23
C ARG A 82 12.48 3.24 2.10
N GLU A 83 13.24 2.16 2.27
CA GLU A 83 14.17 1.67 1.26
C GLU A 83 13.42 1.05 0.08
N LEU A 84 12.38 0.28 0.37
CA LEU A 84 11.47 -0.25 -0.65
C LEU A 84 10.72 0.89 -1.36
N LEU A 85 10.23 1.90 -0.63
CA LEU A 85 9.60 3.07 -1.26
C LEU A 85 10.55 3.81 -2.20
N LEU A 86 11.82 3.96 -1.83
CA LEU A 86 12.86 4.53 -2.70
C LEU A 86 13.08 3.65 -3.94
N ASN A 87 13.23 2.34 -3.77
CA ASN A 87 13.42 1.40 -4.89
C ASN A 87 12.23 1.43 -5.86
N TYR A 88 11.01 1.42 -5.33
CA TYR A 88 9.79 1.52 -6.12
C TYR A 88 9.67 2.88 -6.81
N THR A 89 10.10 3.97 -6.15
CA THR A 89 10.18 5.29 -6.78
C THR A 89 11.18 5.31 -7.95
N LYS A 90 12.36 4.71 -7.78
CA LYS A 90 13.37 4.59 -8.85
C LYS A 90 12.81 3.83 -10.06
N LYS A 91 12.16 2.68 -9.83
CA LYS A 91 11.54 1.87 -10.90
C LYS A 91 10.37 2.58 -11.58
N ALA A 92 9.56 3.31 -10.82
CA ALA A 92 8.47 4.11 -11.38
C ALA A 92 8.96 5.30 -12.23
N ASN A 93 10.21 5.71 -12.05
CA ASN A 93 10.88 6.72 -12.88
C ASN A 93 11.71 6.12 -14.03
N ASP A 94 11.97 4.81 -14.02
CA ASP A 94 12.79 4.11 -15.01
C ASP A 94 11.93 3.67 -16.20
N SER A 95 12.08 4.36 -17.33
CA SER A 95 11.33 4.07 -18.55
C SER A 95 11.66 2.69 -19.13
N ILE A 96 12.91 2.23 -19.02
CA ILE A 96 13.33 0.92 -19.53
C ILE A 96 12.70 -0.18 -18.69
N TRP A 97 12.79 -0.05 -17.37
CA TRP A 97 12.15 -0.98 -16.44
C TRP A 97 10.65 -1.07 -16.70
N LEU A 98 9.98 0.08 -16.87
CA LEU A 98 8.54 0.11 -17.16
C LEU A 98 8.18 -0.51 -18.51
N LEU A 99 9.00 -0.34 -19.55
CA LEU A 99 8.76 -0.95 -20.86
C LEU A 99 8.85 -2.48 -20.80
N GLN A 100 9.81 -3.01 -20.05
CA GLN A 100 10.02 -4.46 -19.88
C GLN A 100 8.94 -5.11 -19.02
N HIS A 101 8.34 -4.35 -18.10
CA HIS A 101 7.37 -4.85 -17.13
C HIS A 101 5.98 -4.23 -17.31
N LYS A 102 5.65 -3.79 -18.54
CA LYS A 102 4.28 -3.39 -18.85
C LYS A 102 3.36 -4.58 -18.54
N PRO A 103 2.21 -4.36 -17.85
CA PRO A 103 1.19 -5.38 -17.79
C PRO A 103 0.80 -5.70 -19.23
N GLY A 104 0.93 -6.96 -19.63
CA GLY A 104 0.56 -7.42 -20.97
C GLY A 104 -0.87 -6.99 -21.31
N ASN A 105 -1.06 -6.56 -22.55
CA ASN A 105 -2.38 -6.32 -23.14
C ASN A 105 -3.25 -7.58 -23.08
#